data_AF-A0A482T7Q1-F1
#
_entry.id   AF-A0A482T7Q1-F1
#
_cell.length_a   1.000
_cell.length_b   1.000
_cell.length_c   1.000
_cell.angle_alpha   90.00
_cell.angle_beta   90.00
_cell.angle_gamma   90.00
#
_symmetry.space_group_name_H-M   'P 1'
#
loop_
_entity.id
_entity.type
_entity.pdbx_description
1 polymer ?
#
loop_
_entity_poly.entity_id
_entity_poly.type
_entity_poly.pdbx_seq_one_letter_code
_entity_poly.pdbx_strand_id
1 'polypeptide(L)'
;MAINRRNVLIGLGALVGGGGALVGTGAFTTVSAERTVSVSTAGDASAFLTITGDDEYVTDDSGDGTLTIDLGGPDGNDGASGFNEEAITTLTDVVTITNNASDGSSATVGVSTDGAADASANGSATLLLQDGNTDVAEVTFSVGGEDTNSIGSGSAKTLATGESAYLDVKIDTRQDTLDNSNADTGDLTIVAEEGSNNP
;
A
#
# COMPACT_ATOMS: atom_id res chain seq x y z
N MET A 1 26.42 64.47 14.70
CA MET A 1 25.21 63.64 14.81
C MET A 1 25.42 62.43 13.92
N ALA A 2 25.57 61.25 14.49
CA ALA A 2 25.83 60.02 13.74
C ALA A 2 24.52 59.46 13.19
N ILE A 3 24.49 59.11 11.90
CA ILE A 3 23.49 58.20 11.34
C ILE A 3 24.21 57.05 10.63
N ASN A 4 23.75 55.85 10.99
CA ASN A 4 24.33 54.55 10.75
C ASN A 4 24.25 54.09 9.29
N ARG A 5 25.30 53.37 8.90
CA ARG A 5 25.44 52.54 7.70
C ARG A 5 24.68 51.23 7.90
N ARG A 6 23.41 51.20 7.48
CA ARG A 6 22.65 49.96 7.25
C ARG A 6 21.53 50.24 6.24
N ASN A 7 21.91 50.42 4.98
CA ASN A 7 20.94 50.38 3.90
C ASN A 7 20.47 48.93 3.74
N VAL A 8 19.23 48.77 4.15
CA VAL A 8 18.42 47.56 4.15
C VAL A 8 18.29 47.03 2.72
N LEU A 9 18.75 45.80 2.58
CA LEU A 9 18.27 44.73 1.70
C LEU A 9 17.20 45.14 0.67
N ILE A 10 17.58 45.13 -0.61
CA ILE A 10 16.66 45.21 -1.76
C ILE A 10 15.84 43.91 -1.75
N GLY A 11 14.63 44.01 -1.19
CA GLY A 11 13.61 42.98 -1.29
C GLY A 11 13.04 42.96 -2.71
N LEU A 12 13.42 41.94 -3.46
CA LEU A 12 12.81 41.52 -4.71
C LEU A 12 11.34 41.13 -4.43
N GLY A 13 10.38 41.88 -4.94
CA GLY A 13 8.96 41.53 -4.71
C GLY A 13 7.94 42.56 -5.18
N ALA A 14 8.17 43.24 -6.30
CA ALA A 14 7.18 44.10 -6.93
C ALA A 14 6.55 43.37 -8.13
N LEU A 15 5.68 42.40 -7.86
CA LEU A 15 4.69 41.88 -8.81
C LEU A 15 3.33 41.82 -8.10
N VAL A 16 2.84 42.99 -7.70
CA VAL A 16 1.42 43.18 -7.35
C VAL A 16 0.85 44.09 -8.43
N GLY A 17 0.22 43.48 -9.44
CA GLY A 17 -0.30 44.21 -10.59
C GLY A 17 -1.28 43.39 -11.42
N GLY A 18 -2.51 43.28 -10.94
CA GLY A 18 -3.70 43.01 -11.77
C GLY A 18 -4.01 41.55 -12.07
N GLY A 19 -4.76 40.90 -11.17
CA GLY A 19 -5.34 39.57 -11.38
C GLY A 19 -5.45 38.84 -10.04
N GLY A 20 -6.63 38.89 -9.42
CA GLY A 20 -6.87 38.18 -8.15
C GLY A 20 -6.67 36.67 -8.30
N ALA A 21 -6.14 36.06 -7.23
CA ALA A 21 -5.93 34.62 -7.03
C ALA A 21 -4.77 33.97 -7.82
N LEU A 22 -3.54 34.16 -7.35
CA LEU A 22 -2.59 33.03 -7.29
C LEU A 22 -2.74 32.36 -5.92
N VAL A 23 -3.95 31.90 -5.60
CA VAL A 23 -4.18 30.99 -4.48
C VAL A 23 -3.65 29.65 -4.95
N GLY A 24 -2.54 29.20 -4.38
CA GLY A 24 -2.09 27.81 -4.51
C GLY A 24 -3.14 26.92 -3.85
N THR A 25 -4.05 26.35 -4.64
CA THR A 25 -5.11 25.46 -4.16
C THR A 25 -4.76 23.97 -4.29
N GLY A 26 -3.56 23.62 -4.76
CA GLY A 26 -3.22 22.23 -5.13
C GLY A 26 -2.77 21.31 -4.00
N ALA A 27 -3.17 21.51 -2.75
CA ALA A 27 -2.67 20.72 -1.60
C ALA A 27 -3.74 19.98 -0.79
N PHE A 28 -5.01 20.01 -1.21
CA PHE A 28 -6.10 19.30 -0.53
C PHE A 28 -7.17 18.77 -1.51
N THR A 29 -6.80 18.54 -2.76
CA THR A 29 -7.70 17.88 -3.71
C THR A 29 -7.65 16.37 -3.49
N THR A 30 -8.82 15.71 -3.55
CA THR A 30 -8.99 14.30 -3.20
C THR A 30 -9.69 13.57 -4.34
N VAL A 31 -9.16 12.40 -4.72
CA VAL A 31 -9.79 11.54 -5.72
C VAL A 31 -10.78 10.58 -5.04
N SER A 32 -12.05 10.70 -5.41
CA SER A 32 -13.07 9.73 -5.03
C SER A 32 -12.92 8.48 -5.90
N ALA A 33 -12.47 7.38 -5.31
CA ALA A 33 -12.38 6.08 -5.96
C ALA A 33 -12.62 4.95 -4.96
N GLU A 34 -12.92 3.76 -5.47
CA GLU A 34 -12.97 2.53 -4.69
C GLU A 34 -11.55 2.19 -4.20
N ARG A 35 -11.37 2.08 -2.88
CA ARG A 35 -10.06 1.89 -2.21
C ARG A 35 -9.87 0.49 -1.65
N THR A 36 -10.80 -0.39 -1.99
CA THR A 36 -10.82 -1.75 -1.47
C THR A 36 -10.01 -2.64 -2.38
N VAL A 37 -9.06 -3.36 -1.81
CA VAL A 37 -8.36 -4.47 -2.49
C VAL A 37 -8.87 -5.77 -1.89
N SER A 38 -9.41 -6.63 -2.74
CA SER A 38 -9.74 -8.00 -2.37
C SER A 38 -8.47 -8.83 -2.33
N VAL A 39 -8.31 -9.61 -1.27
CA VAL A 39 -7.16 -10.48 -1.06
C VAL A 39 -7.63 -11.91 -0.95
N SER A 40 -7.08 -12.76 -1.80
CA SER A 40 -7.29 -14.21 -1.78
C SER A 40 -6.02 -14.94 -1.31
N THR A 41 -6.13 -16.23 -1.00
CA THR A 41 -4.99 -17.07 -0.63
C THR A 41 -4.79 -18.22 -1.61
N ALA A 42 -3.54 -18.58 -1.88
CA ALA A 42 -3.15 -19.68 -2.76
C ALA A 42 -2.01 -20.51 -2.20
N GLY A 43 -1.86 -21.74 -2.72
CA GLY A 43 -0.77 -22.66 -2.40
C GLY A 43 -1.09 -23.67 -1.30
N ASP A 44 -0.30 -24.75 -1.23
CA ASP A 44 -0.55 -25.92 -0.37
C ASP A 44 -0.49 -25.59 1.13
N ALA A 45 0.33 -24.61 1.52
CA ALA A 45 0.49 -24.20 2.91
C ALA A 45 -0.53 -23.13 3.36
N SER A 46 -1.36 -22.61 2.45
CA SER A 46 -2.31 -21.53 2.74
C SER A 46 -3.34 -21.89 3.81
N ALA A 47 -3.76 -23.15 3.86
CA ALA A 47 -4.73 -23.65 4.83
C ALA A 47 -4.25 -23.58 6.30
N PHE A 48 -2.94 -23.45 6.51
CA PHE A 48 -2.33 -23.33 7.84
C PHE A 48 -1.96 -21.89 8.20
N LEU A 49 -2.19 -20.94 7.29
CA LEU A 49 -1.93 -19.54 7.59
C LEU A 49 -3.06 -18.93 8.39
N THR A 50 -2.70 -18.09 9.35
CA THR A 50 -3.62 -17.13 9.92
C THR A 50 -3.24 -15.76 9.38
N ILE A 51 -4.22 -15.11 8.76
CA ILE A 51 -4.06 -13.78 8.19
C ILE A 51 -4.89 -12.85 9.06
N THR A 52 -4.24 -11.85 9.64
CA THR A 52 -4.88 -10.85 10.48
C THR A 52 -4.56 -9.48 9.91
N GLY A 53 -5.58 -8.72 9.56
CA GLY A 53 -5.41 -7.33 9.21
C GLY A 53 -5.28 -6.43 10.43
N ASP A 54 -4.75 -5.23 10.25
CA ASP A 54 -4.88 -4.20 11.27
C ASP A 54 -6.34 -3.74 11.41
N ASP A 55 -6.70 -3.20 12.59
CA ASP A 55 -8.06 -2.72 12.86
C ASP A 55 -8.40 -1.42 12.10
N GLU A 56 -7.43 -0.84 11.38
CA GLU A 56 -7.50 0.51 10.82
C GLU A 56 -7.80 0.53 9.31
N TYR A 57 -7.19 -0.38 8.57
CA TYR A 57 -7.21 -0.47 7.11
C TYR A 57 -7.72 -1.82 6.62
N VAL A 58 -8.07 -2.75 7.51
CA VAL A 58 -8.55 -4.06 7.11
C VAL A 58 -9.87 -4.40 7.81
N THR A 59 -10.91 -4.54 7.00
CA THR A 59 -12.20 -5.04 7.48
C THR A 59 -12.26 -6.55 7.26
N ASP A 60 -12.19 -7.32 8.34
CA ASP A 60 -12.32 -8.78 8.30
C ASP A 60 -13.73 -9.19 7.84
N ASP A 61 -13.81 -10.08 6.85
CA ASP A 61 -15.02 -10.86 6.55
C ASP A 61 -14.71 -12.35 6.76
N SER A 62 -14.68 -12.73 8.03
CA SER A 62 -14.46 -14.09 8.50
C SER A 62 -15.66 -14.99 8.15
N GLY A 63 -15.75 -15.37 6.86
CA GLY A 63 -16.73 -16.32 6.34
C GLY A 63 -16.30 -17.01 5.04
N ASP A 64 -15.79 -16.24 4.07
CA ASP A 64 -15.66 -16.71 2.68
C ASP A 64 -14.20 -16.82 2.17
N GLY A 65 -13.20 -16.60 3.04
CA GLY A 65 -11.78 -16.75 2.68
C GLY A 65 -11.21 -15.62 1.81
N THR A 66 -11.88 -14.47 1.80
CA THR A 66 -11.42 -13.25 1.11
C THR A 66 -11.27 -12.15 2.15
N LEU A 67 -10.11 -11.51 2.20
CA LEU A 67 -9.83 -10.38 3.09
C LEU A 67 -9.93 -9.08 2.27
N THR A 68 -10.60 -8.06 2.79
CA THR A 68 -10.66 -6.75 2.10
C THR A 68 -9.81 -5.73 2.84
N ILE A 69 -8.82 -5.18 2.14
CA ILE A 69 -8.00 -4.07 2.62
C ILE A 69 -8.66 -2.77 2.13
N ASP A 70 -9.14 -1.94 3.05
CA ASP A 70 -9.62 -0.59 2.79
C ASP A 70 -8.48 0.42 2.96
N LEU A 71 -7.91 0.85 1.84
CA LEU A 71 -6.81 1.80 1.79
C LEU A 71 -7.26 3.25 2.06
N GLY A 72 -8.54 3.48 2.36
CA GLY A 72 -9.09 4.77 2.77
C GLY A 72 -8.90 5.13 4.24
N GLY A 73 -8.50 4.17 5.08
CA GLY A 73 -8.45 4.33 6.54
C GLY A 73 -9.84 4.31 7.19
N PRO A 74 -9.91 4.30 8.54
CA PRO A 74 -11.14 4.18 9.27
C PRO A 74 -11.89 5.49 9.09
N ASP A 75 -13.12 5.42 8.59
CA ASP A 75 -14.00 6.55 8.30
C ASP A 75 -13.68 7.78 9.17
N GLY A 76 -12.90 8.69 8.59
CA GLY A 76 -12.70 10.00 9.19
C GLY A 76 -14.09 10.62 9.26
N ASN A 77 -14.56 10.86 10.49
CA ASN A 77 -15.79 11.57 10.87
C ASN A 77 -16.02 12.94 10.17
N ASP A 78 -15.17 13.33 9.21
CA ASP A 78 -15.17 14.58 8.46
C ASP A 78 -15.56 14.42 6.98
N GLY A 79 -15.93 13.21 6.52
CA GLY A 79 -16.43 13.01 5.15
C GLY A 79 -15.37 13.13 4.06
N ALA A 80 -14.09 12.97 4.40
CA ALA A 80 -12.99 12.93 3.45
C ALA A 80 -12.92 11.56 2.79
N SER A 81 -13.60 11.39 1.66
CA SER A 81 -13.51 10.21 0.81
C SER A 81 -12.49 10.44 -0.30
N GLY A 82 -11.22 10.08 -0.08
CA GLY A 82 -10.27 10.03 -1.20
C GLY A 82 -8.86 9.62 -0.82
N PHE A 83 -8.08 9.23 -1.84
CA PHE A 83 -6.64 9.40 -1.73
C PHE A 83 -6.33 10.89 -1.89
N ASN A 84 -5.29 11.37 -1.20
CA ASN A 84 -4.71 12.67 -1.52
C ASN A 84 -4.21 12.64 -2.96
N GLU A 85 -4.57 13.64 -3.77
CA GLU A 85 -4.05 13.77 -5.13
C GLU A 85 -2.55 14.07 -5.11
N GLU A 86 -1.83 13.58 -6.14
CA GLU A 86 -0.40 13.86 -6.34
C GLU A 86 0.47 13.51 -5.12
N ALA A 87 0.15 12.40 -4.45
CA ALA A 87 0.75 12.00 -3.19
C ALA A 87 1.30 10.57 -3.21
N ILE A 88 2.28 10.31 -2.34
CA ILE A 88 2.70 8.97 -1.97
C ILE A 88 2.31 8.75 -0.51
N THR A 89 1.52 7.72 -0.26
CA THR A 89 1.12 7.27 1.08
C THR A 89 1.73 5.90 1.34
N THR A 90 2.29 5.69 2.54
CA THR A 90 2.86 4.40 2.93
C THR A 90 2.25 3.94 4.24
N LEU A 91 1.81 2.69 4.28
CA LEU A 91 1.27 1.99 5.43
C LEU A 91 2.17 0.79 5.70
N THR A 92 2.50 0.55 6.96
CA THR A 92 3.38 -0.57 7.35
C THR A 92 2.62 -1.56 8.20
N ASP A 93 2.97 -2.84 8.09
CA ASP A 93 2.40 -3.93 8.89
C ASP A 93 0.85 -4.04 8.81
N VAL A 94 0.29 -3.72 7.64
CA VAL A 94 -1.18 -3.68 7.40
C VAL A 94 -1.82 -5.06 7.52
N VAL A 95 -1.09 -6.09 7.11
CA VAL A 95 -1.52 -7.48 7.24
C VAL A 95 -0.39 -8.28 7.87
N THR A 96 -0.73 -9.03 8.92
CA THR A 96 0.15 -10.02 9.55
C THR A 96 -0.24 -11.41 9.04
N ILE A 97 0.76 -12.16 8.57
CA ILE A 97 0.59 -13.52 8.03
C ILE A 97 1.42 -14.47 8.90
N THR A 98 0.75 -15.32 9.67
CA THR A 98 1.40 -16.25 10.61
C THR A 98 1.26 -17.69 10.15
N ASN A 99 2.36 -18.46 10.16
CA ASN A 99 2.31 -19.90 9.90
C ASN A 99 1.90 -20.67 11.17
N ASN A 100 0.72 -21.30 11.15
CA ASN A 100 0.17 -22.09 12.26
C ASN A 100 0.15 -23.60 11.99
N ALA A 101 1.04 -24.09 11.12
CA ALA A 101 1.16 -25.52 10.82
C ALA A 101 1.44 -26.35 12.10
N SER A 102 0.52 -27.25 12.46
CA SER A 102 0.59 -28.03 13.70
C SER A 102 1.65 -29.14 13.71
N ASP A 103 2.16 -29.50 12.54
CA ASP A 103 3.12 -30.57 12.30
C ASP A 103 4.58 -30.08 12.24
N GLY A 104 4.80 -28.77 12.38
CA GLY A 104 6.14 -28.18 12.33
C GLY A 104 6.60 -27.80 10.91
N SER A 105 5.74 -27.91 9.91
CA SER A 105 6.07 -27.59 8.52
C SER A 105 6.29 -26.08 8.33
N SER A 106 7.29 -25.73 7.52
CA SER A 106 7.55 -24.33 7.15
C SER A 106 6.71 -23.93 5.93
N ALA A 107 6.48 -22.63 5.77
CA ALA A 107 5.75 -22.07 4.64
C ALA A 107 6.53 -20.92 4.01
N THR A 108 6.71 -20.91 2.70
CA THR A 108 7.22 -19.76 1.96
C THR A 108 6.06 -18.88 1.55
N VAL A 109 6.01 -17.68 2.11
CA VAL A 109 4.94 -16.69 1.92
C VAL A 109 5.42 -15.58 0.98
N GLY A 110 4.57 -15.23 0.02
CA GLY A 110 4.76 -14.10 -0.88
C GLY A 110 3.43 -13.54 -1.35
N VAL A 111 3.48 -12.64 -2.32
CA VAL A 111 2.29 -12.04 -2.95
C VAL A 111 2.35 -12.15 -4.46
N SER A 112 1.19 -12.12 -5.12
CA SER A 112 1.04 -12.06 -6.57
C SER A 112 -0.22 -11.27 -6.96
N THR A 113 -0.25 -10.76 -8.18
CA THR A 113 -1.45 -10.25 -8.87
C THR A 113 -2.13 -11.33 -9.71
N ASP A 114 -1.49 -12.48 -9.90
CA ASP A 114 -2.09 -13.62 -10.59
C ASP A 114 -3.18 -14.27 -9.74
N GLY A 115 -4.17 -14.86 -10.41
CA GLY A 115 -5.19 -15.66 -9.75
C GLY A 115 -4.62 -16.89 -9.04
N ALA A 116 -5.32 -17.38 -8.02
CA ALA A 116 -4.84 -18.45 -7.12
C ALA A 116 -4.35 -19.74 -7.80
N ALA A 117 -4.79 -20.03 -9.04
CA ALA A 117 -4.34 -21.20 -9.80
C ALA A 117 -2.93 -21.07 -10.40
N ASP A 118 -2.48 -19.84 -10.67
CA ASP A 118 -1.23 -19.54 -11.37
C ASP A 118 -0.25 -18.72 -10.51
N ALA A 119 -0.68 -18.28 -9.33
CA ALA A 119 0.08 -17.43 -8.43
C ALA A 119 1.38 -18.07 -7.91
N SER A 120 2.45 -17.28 -7.87
CA SER A 120 3.76 -17.65 -7.33
C SER A 120 4.17 -16.70 -6.21
N ALA A 121 4.93 -17.17 -5.23
CA ALA A 121 5.35 -16.35 -4.10
C ALA A 121 6.42 -15.31 -4.49
N ASN A 122 6.02 -14.03 -4.63
CA ASN A 122 6.94 -12.91 -4.85
C ASN A 122 7.08 -12.03 -3.61
N GLY A 123 8.16 -11.24 -3.58
CA GLY A 123 8.38 -10.27 -2.51
C GLY A 123 7.51 -9.02 -2.58
N SER A 124 6.97 -8.72 -3.75
CA SER A 124 6.08 -7.58 -3.95
C SER A 124 5.15 -7.81 -5.13
N ALA A 125 3.98 -7.21 -5.07
CA ALA A 125 2.98 -7.19 -6.14
C ALA A 125 2.41 -5.78 -6.26
N THR A 126 2.14 -5.32 -7.48
CA THR A 126 1.62 -3.96 -7.73
C THR A 126 0.31 -4.03 -8.49
N LEU A 127 -0.73 -3.43 -7.92
CA LEU A 127 -2.06 -3.30 -8.49
C LEU A 127 -2.34 -1.86 -8.90
N LEU A 128 -3.09 -1.70 -9.99
CA LEU A 128 -3.65 -0.44 -10.45
C LEU A 128 -5.12 -0.39 -10.05
N LEU A 129 -5.46 0.55 -9.17
CA LEU A 129 -6.84 0.83 -8.83
C LEU A 129 -7.42 1.76 -9.90
N GLN A 130 -8.66 1.47 -10.30
CA GLN A 130 -9.39 2.20 -11.32
C GLN A 130 -10.78 2.59 -10.82
N ASP A 131 -11.22 3.80 -11.15
CA ASP A 131 -12.64 4.19 -11.09
C ASP A 131 -13.19 4.19 -12.52
N GLY A 132 -13.95 3.15 -12.87
CA GLY A 132 -14.42 2.90 -14.23
C GLY A 132 -13.27 2.66 -15.22
N ASN A 133 -12.85 3.72 -15.92
CA ASN A 133 -11.77 3.69 -16.92
C ASN A 133 -10.65 4.68 -16.60
N THR A 134 -10.64 5.22 -15.38
CA THR A 134 -9.63 6.18 -14.93
C THR A 134 -8.76 5.53 -13.88
N ASP A 135 -7.45 5.58 -14.08
CA ASP A 135 -6.46 5.15 -13.11
C ASP A 135 -6.43 6.15 -11.95
N VAL A 136 -6.52 5.64 -10.72
CA VAL A 136 -6.66 6.48 -9.53
C VAL A 136 -5.52 6.32 -8.54
N ALA A 137 -4.91 5.14 -8.48
CA ALA A 137 -3.78 4.84 -7.60
C ALA A 137 -3.03 3.61 -8.08
N GLU A 138 -1.69 3.66 -8.03
CA GLU A 138 -0.85 2.47 -8.10
C GLU A 138 -0.51 2.02 -6.67
N VAL A 139 -0.89 0.79 -6.33
CA VAL A 139 -0.74 0.22 -4.98
C VAL A 139 0.28 -0.91 -5.03
N THR A 140 1.42 -0.72 -4.37
CA THR A 140 2.46 -1.76 -4.21
C THR A 140 2.37 -2.40 -2.84
N PHE A 141 2.17 -3.71 -2.80
CA PHE A 141 2.25 -4.55 -1.62
C PHE A 141 3.66 -5.14 -1.52
N SER A 142 4.30 -5.07 -0.36
CA SER A 142 5.66 -5.56 -0.12
C SER A 142 5.72 -6.45 1.12
N VAL A 143 6.23 -7.67 0.96
CA VAL A 143 6.38 -8.64 2.05
C VAL A 143 7.67 -8.39 2.82
N GLY A 144 7.53 -8.29 4.13
CA GLY A 144 8.58 -7.90 5.08
C GLY A 144 8.64 -8.77 6.33
N GLY A 145 9.59 -8.42 7.20
CA GLY A 145 9.62 -8.89 8.59
C GLY A 145 9.02 -7.87 9.55
N GLU A 146 8.87 -8.26 10.82
CA GLU A 146 8.31 -7.39 11.87
C GLU A 146 9.09 -6.08 12.01
N ASP A 147 8.37 -4.97 12.13
CA ASP A 147 8.92 -3.62 12.29
C ASP A 147 9.90 -3.21 11.16
N THR A 148 9.80 -3.83 9.97
CA THR A 148 10.65 -3.48 8.82
C THR A 148 9.85 -2.81 7.73
N ASN A 149 10.22 -1.59 7.35
CA ASN A 149 9.73 -0.98 6.12
C ASN A 149 10.36 -1.67 4.91
N SER A 150 9.58 -2.50 4.25
CA SER A 150 9.94 -3.32 3.11
C SER A 150 9.45 -2.71 1.78
N ILE A 151 8.92 -1.49 1.79
CA ILE A 151 8.47 -0.79 0.58
C ILE A 151 9.61 -0.68 -0.44
N GLY A 152 9.43 -1.30 -1.60
CA GLY A 152 10.42 -1.31 -2.68
C GLY A 152 11.59 -2.28 -2.48
N SER A 153 11.60 -3.04 -1.38
CA SER A 153 12.60 -4.07 -1.09
C SER A 153 11.98 -5.37 -0.56
N GLY A 154 10.70 -5.60 -0.84
CA GLY A 154 9.97 -6.78 -0.40
C GLY A 154 10.60 -8.07 -0.90
N SER A 155 10.49 -9.13 -0.10
CA SER A 155 11.04 -10.45 -0.42
C SER A 155 10.13 -11.54 0.13
N ALA A 156 9.95 -12.63 -0.62
CA ALA A 156 9.22 -13.79 -0.11
C ALA A 156 9.94 -14.34 1.14
N LYS A 157 9.17 -14.81 2.12
CA LYS A 157 9.68 -15.18 3.45
C LYS A 157 9.33 -16.64 3.74
N THR A 158 10.34 -17.44 4.09
CA THR A 158 10.10 -18.75 4.68
C THR A 158 9.88 -18.59 6.17
N LEU A 159 8.73 -19.06 6.65
CA LEU A 159 8.26 -18.97 8.03
C LEU A 159 8.25 -20.36 8.66
N ALA A 160 8.97 -20.55 9.75
CA ALA A 160 8.76 -21.69 10.63
C ALA A 160 7.40 -21.58 11.34
N THR A 161 6.93 -22.67 11.95
CA THR A 161 5.71 -22.64 12.77
C THR A 161 5.81 -21.58 13.87
N GLY A 162 4.81 -20.71 13.92
CA GLY A 162 4.71 -19.58 14.85
C GLY A 162 5.43 -18.31 14.39
N GLU A 163 6.17 -18.33 13.28
CA GLU A 163 6.75 -17.12 12.69
C GLU A 163 5.74 -16.39 11.80
N SER A 164 5.96 -15.09 11.63
CA SER A 164 5.09 -14.21 10.85
C SER A 164 5.85 -13.40 9.81
N ALA A 165 5.17 -13.11 8.70
CA ALA A 165 5.53 -12.09 7.73
C ALA A 165 4.52 -10.94 7.79
N TYR A 166 4.93 -9.78 7.30
CA TYR A 166 4.14 -8.56 7.36
C TYR A 166 4.01 -7.95 5.97
N LEU A 167 2.88 -7.31 5.71
CA LEU A 167 2.59 -6.67 4.44
C LEU A 167 2.58 -5.16 4.58
N ASP A 168 3.52 -4.51 3.91
CA ASP A 168 3.56 -3.06 3.77
C ASP A 168 2.90 -2.64 2.47
N VAL A 169 2.25 -1.48 2.48
CA VAL A 169 1.51 -0.94 1.34
C VAL A 169 2.02 0.46 0.99
N LYS A 170 2.35 0.68 -0.29
CA LYS A 170 2.61 2.00 -0.86
C LYS A 170 1.54 2.34 -1.87
N ILE A 171 0.89 3.48 -1.69
CA ILE A 171 -0.12 4.03 -2.59
C ILE A 171 0.48 5.26 -3.26
N ASP A 172 0.53 5.26 -4.59
CA ASP A 172 1.02 6.39 -5.40
C ASP A 172 -0.10 6.91 -6.30
N THR A 173 -0.51 8.16 -6.09
CA THR A 173 -1.57 8.84 -6.85
C THR A 173 -1.03 9.94 -7.75
N ARG A 174 0.28 10.03 -7.92
CA ARG A 174 0.89 11.03 -8.80
C ARG A 174 0.60 10.69 -10.26
N GLN A 175 0.21 11.70 -11.03
CA GLN A 175 -0.21 11.49 -12.41
C GLN A 175 0.93 10.93 -13.27
N ASP A 176 2.19 11.27 -12.97
CA ASP A 176 3.36 10.73 -13.67
C ASP A 176 3.49 9.22 -13.48
N THR A 177 3.19 8.70 -12.29
CA THR A 177 3.14 7.26 -12.02
C THR A 177 1.98 6.63 -12.78
N LEU A 178 0.76 7.18 -12.66
CA LEU A 178 -0.45 6.61 -13.25
C LEU A 178 -0.39 6.57 -14.79
N ASP A 179 0.05 7.65 -15.43
CA ASP A 179 0.19 7.73 -16.90
C ASP A 179 1.16 6.70 -17.48
N ASN A 180 2.08 6.18 -16.66
CA ASN A 180 3.13 5.25 -17.07
C ASN A 180 3.01 3.89 -16.37
N SER A 181 1.91 3.63 -15.65
CA SER A 181 1.76 2.40 -14.90
C SER A 181 1.65 1.20 -15.85
N ASN A 182 2.32 0.12 -15.47
CA ASN A 182 2.22 -1.19 -16.09
C ASN A 182 1.74 -2.24 -15.08
N ALA A 183 1.16 -1.79 -13.96
CA ALA A 183 0.62 -2.64 -12.92
C ALA A 183 -0.66 -3.35 -13.39
N ASP A 184 -0.92 -4.52 -12.80
CA ASP A 184 -2.10 -5.30 -13.12
C ASP A 184 -3.35 -4.71 -12.45
N THR A 185 -4.52 -5.04 -12.98
CA THR A 185 -5.81 -4.72 -12.34
C THR A 185 -6.41 -5.99 -11.75
N GLY A 186 -7.19 -5.88 -10.69
CA GLY A 186 -7.87 -7.01 -10.05
C GLY A 186 -7.49 -7.18 -8.58
N ASP A 187 -7.34 -8.44 -8.18
CA ASP A 187 -7.20 -8.84 -6.77
C ASP A 187 -5.75 -9.13 -6.40
N LEU A 188 -5.45 -9.05 -5.10
CA LEU A 188 -4.19 -9.52 -4.55
C LEU A 188 -4.30 -11.00 -4.17
N THR A 189 -3.26 -11.77 -4.41
CA THR A 189 -3.16 -13.16 -3.94
C THR A 189 -1.99 -13.28 -2.98
N ILE A 190 -2.26 -13.69 -1.74
CA ILE A 190 -1.23 -14.15 -0.79
C ILE A 190 -0.91 -15.60 -1.13
N VAL A 191 0.34 -15.87 -1.49
CA VAL A 191 0.80 -17.19 -1.88
C VAL A 191 1.57 -17.83 -0.75
N ALA A 192 1.26 -19.08 -0.45
CA ALA A 192 1.86 -19.87 0.61
C ALA A 192 2.21 -21.26 0.11
N GLU A 193 3.48 -21.46 -0.20
CA GLU A 193 4.01 -22.74 -0.67
C GLU A 193 4.62 -23.51 0.50
N GLU A 194 4.53 -24.84 0.49
CA GLU A 194 5.23 -25.66 1.47
C GLU A 194 6.74 -25.37 1.39
N GLY A 195 7.33 -25.00 2.53
CA GLY A 195 8.74 -24.65 2.59
C GLY A 195 9.58 -25.88 2.23
N SER A 196 10.39 -25.76 1.19
CA SER A 196 11.38 -26.80 0.89
C SER A 196 12.41 -26.76 2.02
N ASN A 197 12.32 -27.72 2.94
CA ASN A 197 13.40 -27.99 3.89
C ASN A 197 14.66 -28.30 3.07
N ASN A 198 15.52 -27.31 2.83
CA ASN A 198 16.82 -27.56 2.25
C ASN A 198 17.67 -28.24 3.34
N PRO A 199 18.01 -29.54 3.19
CA PRO A 199 18.79 -30.27 4.19
C PRO A 199 20.22 -29.73 4.36
#